data_AF-A0A9D6JIW2-F1
#
_entry.id   AF-A0A9D6JIW2-F1
#
_cell.length_a   1.000
_cell.length_b   1.000
_cell.length_c   1.000
_cell.angle_alpha   90.00
_cell.angle_beta   90.00
_cell.angle_gamma   90.00
#
_symmetry.space_group_name_H-M   'P 1'
#
loop_
_entity.id
_entity.type
_entity.pdbx_description
1 polymer ?
#
loop_
_entity_poly.entity_id
_entity_poly.type
_entity_poly.pdbx_seq_one_letter_code
_entity_poly.pdbx_strand_id
1 'polypeptide(L)' 'MSGNTLGKLFTVTTAGESHGAALVAIVDGCPPGMELCEADLQ' A
#
# COMPACT_ATOMS: atom_id res chain seq x y z
N MET A 1 13.62 -12.20 0.22
CA MET A 1 13.77 -10.72 0.25
C MET A 1 12.89 -10.21 1.37
N SER A 2 13.48 -9.71 2.44
CA SER A 2 12.79 -9.28 3.67
C SER A 2 12.98 -7.77 3.81
N GLY A 3 12.01 -6.99 3.37
CA GLY A 3 12.11 -5.53 3.37
C GLY A 3 11.00 -4.84 2.58
N ASN A 4 9.86 -5.50 2.42
CA ASN A 4 8.71 -4.98 1.67
C ASN A 4 7.67 -4.31 2.58
N THR A 5 7.90 -4.28 3.89
CA THR A 5 7.03 -3.63 4.88
C THR A 5 7.78 -2.46 5.53
N LEU A 6 7.17 -1.28 5.49
CA LEU A 6 7.67 -0.05 6.09
C LEU A 6 6.61 0.53 7.05
N GLY A 7 7.00 0.85 8.28
CA GLY A 7 6.12 1.52 9.26
C GLY A 7 5.90 0.74 10.55
N LYS A 8 5.12 1.33 11.46
CA LYS A 8 4.77 0.73 12.76
C LYS A 8 3.30 0.95 13.13
N LEU A 9 2.83 2.20 13.08
CA LEU A 9 1.42 2.55 13.30
C LEU A 9 0.68 2.73 11.97
N PHE A 10 1.28 3.49 11.06
CA PHE A 10 0.89 3.53 9.65
C PHE A 10 1.90 2.70 8.87
N THR A 11 1.44 1.63 8.25
CA THR A 11 2.31 0.57 7.71
C THR A 11 1.95 0.30 6.25
N VAL A 12 2.97 0.28 5.38
CA VAL A 12 2.81 -0.05 3.96
C VAL A 12 3.56 -1.34 3.68
N THR A 13 2.86 -2.32 3.11
CA THR A 13 3.45 -3.58 2.64
C THR A 13 3.24 -3.72 1.15
N THR A 14 4.29 -3.95 0.38
CA THR A 14 4.23 -4.07 -1.08
C THR A 14 4.53 -5.49 -1.58
N ALA A 15 4.04 -5.81 -2.77
CA ALA A 15 4.35 -7.03 -3.51
C ALA A 15 4.20 -6.80 -5.01
N GLY A 16 4.83 -7.66 -5.81
CA GLY A 16 4.75 -7.63 -7.27
C GLY A 16 6.09 -7.33 -7.93
N GLU A 17 6.16 -7.66 -9.22
CA GLU A 17 7.33 -7.46 -10.08
C GLU A 17 6.93 -6.57 -11.25
N SER A 18 7.87 -5.79 -11.79
CA SER A 18 7.59 -4.84 -12.89
C SER A 18 7.07 -5.51 -14.16
N HIS A 19 7.42 -6.78 -14.38
CA HIS A 19 6.96 -7.59 -15.52
C HIS A 19 6.00 -8.72 -15.07
N GLY A 20 5.55 -8.67 -13.82
CA GLY A 20 4.57 -9.61 -13.27
C GLY A 20 3.14 -9.25 -13.66
N ALA A 21 2.18 -10.04 -13.19
CA ALA A 21 0.77 -9.81 -13.50
C ALA A 21 0.21 -8.50 -12.90
N ALA A 22 0.73 -8.07 -11.75
CA ALA A 22 0.29 -6.87 -11.06
C ALA A 22 1.33 -6.37 -10.03
N LEU A 23 1.16 -5.11 -9.62
CA LEU A 23 1.76 -4.53 -8.42
C LEU A 23 0.67 -4.40 -7.36
N VAL A 24 1.02 -4.65 -6.10
CA VAL A 24 0.07 -4.65 -4.97
C VAL A 24 0.68 -3.92 -3.78
N ALA A 25 -0.15 -3.15 -3.09
CA ALA A 25 0.18 -2.57 -1.79
C ALA A 25 -0.98 -2.73 -0.81
N ILE A 26 -0.66 -2.99 0.45
CA ILE A 26 -1.59 -2.91 1.57
C ILE A 26 -1.11 -1.75 2.45
N VAL A 27 -2.02 -0.80 2.71
CA VAL A 27 -1.79 0.34 3.59
C VAL A 27 -2.67 0.16 4.83
N ASP A 28 -2.03 -0.02 5.98
CA ASP A 28 -2.68 -0.24 7.28
C ASP A 28 -2.46 0.94 8.23
N GLY A 29 -3.39 1.13 9.17
CA GLY A 29 -3.37 2.20 10.16
C GLY A 29 -3.95 3.53 9.67
N CYS A 30 -4.69 3.54 8.57
CA CYS A 30 -5.38 4.74 8.10
C CYS A 30 -6.55 5.07 9.05
N PRO A 31 -6.63 6.28 9.62
CA PRO A 31 -7.76 6.68 10.46
C PRO A 31 -9.09 6.63 9.69
N PRO A 32 -10.21 6.28 10.34
CA PRO A 32 -11.52 6.31 9.70
C PRO A 32 -11.97 7.76 9.41
N GLY A 33 -12.87 7.93 8.43
CA GLY A 33 -13.49 9.22 8.12
C GLY A 33 -12.73 10.09 7.13
N MET A 34 -11.61 9.60 6.58
CA MET A 34 -10.96 10.20 5.41
C MET A 34 -11.74 9.80 4.14
N GLU A 35 -12.22 10.79 3.39
CA GLU A 35 -12.74 10.54 2.04
C GLU A 35 -11.58 10.15 1.12
N LEU A 36 -11.74 9.06 0.37
CA LEU A 36 -10.73 8.55 -0.54
C LEU A 36 -11.40 7.83 -1.72
N CYS A 37 -10.96 8.15 -2.93
CA CYS A 37 -11.35 7.46 -4.15
C CYS A 37 -10.13 7.19 -5.05
N GLU A 38 -10.32 6.45 -6.14
CA GLU A 38 -9.24 6.07 -7.06
C GLU A 38 -8.60 7.28 -7.74
N ALA A 39 -9.37 8.34 -8.01
CA ALA A 39 -8.85 9.55 -8.64
C ALA A 39 -7.84 10.31 -7.76
N ASP A 40 -7.91 10.12 -6.43
CA ASP A 40 -6.92 10.68 -5.50
C ASP A 40 -5.58 9.94 -5.55
N LEU A 41 -5.54 8.74 -6.17
CA LEU A 41 -4.38 7.86 -6.27
C LEU A 41 -3.75 7.80 -7.68
N GLN A 42 -4.42 8.33 -8.72
CA GLN A 42 -3.96 8.30 -10.13
C GLN A 42 -2.93 9.39 -10.43
#